data_AF-A0A3B8JU16-F1
#
_entry.id   AF-A0A3B8JU16-F1
#
_cell.length_a   1.000
_cell.length_b   1.000
_cell.length_c   1.000
_cell.angle_alpha   90.00
_cell.angle_beta   90.00
_cell.angle_gamma   90.00
#
_symmetry.space_group_name_H-M   'P 1'
#
loop_
_entity.id
_entity.type
_entity.pdbx_description
1 polymer ?
#
loop_
_entity_poly.entity_id
_entity_poly.type
_entity_poly.pdbx_seq_one_letter_code
_entity_poly.pdbx_strand_id
1 'polypeptide(L)'
;MNSFNLDVETGKIVMAMMSRNSQIGAALIAHLRTQLTLECVAGVLLVSIQRTLWFDPESVAWSVENLIPADIMREIQNITSFTLYKHLIGKGFVPGQDLSVDANGSLLVKEKAQAII
;
A
#
# COMPACT_ATOMS: atom_id res chain seq x y z
N MET A 1 -10.48 17.54 -1.61
CA MET A 1 -11.08 16.61 -2.61
C MET A 1 -12.34 16.03 -1.99
N ASN A 2 -13.45 15.92 -2.73
CA ASN A 2 -14.66 15.24 -2.23
C ASN A 2 -14.57 13.72 -2.47
N SER A 3 -15.46 12.93 -1.87
CA SER A 3 -15.46 11.47 -1.98
C SER A 3 -15.62 10.97 -3.42
N PHE A 4 -16.48 11.63 -4.21
CA PHE A 4 -16.72 11.27 -5.61
C PHE A 4 -15.46 11.39 -6.48
N ASN A 5 -14.65 12.44 -6.27
CA ASN A 5 -13.39 12.60 -6.99
C ASN A 5 -12.38 11.51 -6.60
N LEU A 6 -12.36 11.07 -5.33
CA LEU A 6 -11.45 10.03 -4.89
C LEU A 6 -11.74 8.68 -5.56
N ASP A 7 -13.02 8.30 -5.68
CA ASP A 7 -13.41 7.07 -6.38
C ASP A 7 -13.04 7.09 -7.87
N VAL A 8 -13.19 8.24 -8.52
CA VAL A 8 -12.78 8.43 -9.92
C VAL A 8 -11.27 8.27 -10.07
N GLU A 9 -10.47 8.91 -9.21
CA GLU A 9 -9.01 8.81 -9.26
C GLU A 9 -8.53 7.37 -8.96
N THR A 10 -9.12 6.71 -7.96
CA THR A 10 -8.85 5.28 -7.71
C THR A 10 -9.21 4.42 -8.93
N GLY A 11 -10.33 4.67 -9.58
CA GLY A 11 -10.73 3.93 -10.79
C GLY A 11 -9.72 4.06 -11.93
N LYS A 12 -9.20 5.27 -12.17
CA LYS A 12 -8.15 5.51 -13.18
C LYS A 12 -6.87 4.74 -12.88
N ILE A 13 -6.43 4.76 -11.60
CA ILE A 13 -5.23 4.03 -11.17
C ILE A 13 -5.43 2.52 -11.30
N VAL A 14 -6.58 1.98 -10.90
CA VAL A 14 -6.89 0.55 -11.07
C VAL A 14 -6.80 0.14 -12.54
N MET A 15 -7.38 0.92 -13.46
CA MET A 15 -7.27 0.64 -14.89
C MET A 15 -5.82 0.70 -15.39
N ALA A 16 -5.02 1.65 -14.91
CA ALA A 16 -3.60 1.74 -15.26
C ALA A 16 -2.80 0.52 -14.77
N MET A 17 -3.10 0.02 -13.57
CA MET A 17 -2.51 -1.20 -13.02
C MET A 17 -2.90 -2.44 -13.84
N MET A 18 -4.20 -2.63 -14.09
CA MET A 18 -4.71 -3.79 -14.83
C MET A 18 -4.22 -3.83 -16.29
N SER A 19 -4.06 -2.66 -16.93
CA SER A 19 -3.52 -2.56 -18.29
C SER A 19 -1.99 -2.63 -18.35
N ARG A 20 -1.31 -2.69 -17.19
CA ARG A 20 0.16 -2.71 -17.09
C ARG A 20 0.82 -1.57 -17.88
N ASN A 21 0.20 -0.39 -17.86
CA ASN A 21 0.67 0.78 -18.61
C ASN A 21 1.41 1.76 -17.69
N SER A 22 2.74 1.67 -17.66
CA SER A 22 3.58 2.47 -16.78
C SER A 22 3.55 3.96 -17.13
N GLN A 23 3.40 4.33 -18.41
CA GLN A 23 3.36 5.72 -18.83
C GLN A 23 2.09 6.42 -18.34
N ILE A 24 0.93 5.80 -18.56
CA ILE A 24 -0.36 6.33 -18.10
C ILE A 24 -0.36 6.38 -16.57
N GLY A 25 0.03 5.28 -15.92
CA GLY A 25 0.03 5.24 -14.47
C GLY A 25 0.99 6.26 -13.84
N ALA A 26 2.19 6.45 -14.40
CA ALA A 26 3.13 7.48 -13.92
C ALA A 26 2.58 8.89 -14.10
N ALA A 27 1.91 9.18 -15.21
CA ALA A 27 1.25 10.47 -15.44
C ALA A 27 0.12 10.72 -14.44
N LEU A 28 -0.69 9.70 -14.13
CA LEU A 28 -1.74 9.78 -13.12
C LEU A 28 -1.16 10.02 -11.72
N ILE A 29 -0.12 9.28 -11.32
CA ILE A 29 0.55 9.47 -10.03
C ILE A 29 1.16 10.88 -9.94
N ALA A 30 1.82 11.35 -11.00
CA ALA A 30 2.37 12.70 -11.05
C ALA A 30 1.26 13.76 -10.89
N HIS A 31 0.13 13.58 -11.57
CA HIS A 31 -1.02 14.45 -11.43
C HIS A 31 -1.56 14.47 -9.99
N LEU A 32 -1.73 13.31 -9.35
CA LEU A 32 -2.18 13.21 -7.97
C LEU A 32 -1.21 13.93 -7.01
N ARG A 33 0.11 13.82 -7.24
CA ARG A 33 1.13 14.53 -6.45
C ARG A 33 1.06 16.06 -6.56
N THR A 34 0.44 16.62 -7.60
CA THR A 34 0.22 18.07 -7.68
C THR A 34 -0.91 18.57 -6.78
N GLN A 35 -1.79 17.67 -6.32
CA GLN A 35 -3.03 18.02 -5.61
C GLN A 35 -3.09 17.48 -4.19
N LEU A 36 -2.30 16.45 -3.88
CA LEU A 36 -2.38 15.68 -2.65
C LEU A 36 -1.01 15.58 -1.96
N THR A 37 -1.04 15.43 -0.64
CA THR A 37 0.15 15.04 0.14
C THR A 37 0.59 13.63 -0.23
N LEU A 38 1.86 13.29 0.05
CA LEU A 38 2.39 11.94 -0.20
C LEU A 38 1.54 10.85 0.47
N GLU A 39 1.15 11.07 1.73
CA GLU A 39 0.27 10.17 2.49
C GLU A 39 -1.08 9.95 1.81
N CYS A 40 -1.71 11.01 1.30
CA CYS A 40 -2.97 10.90 0.56
C CYS A 40 -2.80 10.14 -0.76
N VAL A 41 -1.70 10.36 -1.49
CA VAL A 41 -1.39 9.58 -2.70
C VAL A 41 -1.18 8.12 -2.35
N ALA A 42 -0.41 7.81 -1.31
CA ALA A 42 -0.21 6.46 -0.81
C ALA A 42 -1.53 5.78 -0.44
N GLY A 43 -2.46 6.50 0.20
CA GLY A 43 -3.80 6.01 0.49
C GLY A 43 -4.61 5.67 -0.78
N VAL A 44 -4.61 6.54 -1.79
CA VAL A 44 -5.29 6.27 -3.08
C VAL A 44 -4.69 5.03 -3.75
N LEU A 45 -3.37 4.91 -3.76
CA LEU A 45 -2.67 3.77 -4.36
C LEU A 45 -2.93 2.48 -3.57
N LEU A 46 -2.97 2.53 -2.23
CA LEU A 46 -3.29 1.38 -1.38
C LEU A 46 -4.71 0.84 -1.65
N VAL A 47 -5.71 1.74 -1.74
CA VAL A 47 -7.07 1.33 -2.10
C VAL A 47 -7.13 0.78 -3.53
N SER A 48 -6.35 1.35 -4.45
CA SER A 48 -6.26 0.85 -5.84
C SER A 48 -5.62 -0.53 -5.92
N ILE A 49 -4.57 -0.79 -5.13
CA ILE A 49 -3.94 -2.12 -5.00
C ILE A 49 -4.96 -3.12 -4.47
N GLN A 50 -5.66 -2.77 -3.38
CA GLN A 50 -6.68 -3.65 -2.80
C GLN A 50 -7.78 -4.00 -3.82
N ARG A 51 -8.28 -3.02 -4.57
CA ARG A 51 -9.29 -3.25 -5.61
C ARG A 51 -8.74 -4.13 -6.73
N THR A 52 -7.53 -3.87 -7.22
CA THR A 52 -6.88 -4.66 -8.28
C THR A 52 -6.63 -6.10 -7.83
N LEU A 53 -6.19 -6.30 -6.58
CA LEU A 53 -5.87 -7.62 -6.02
C LEU A 53 -7.05 -8.60 -6.07
N TRP A 54 -8.28 -8.11 -5.95
CA TRP A 54 -9.48 -8.95 -6.05
C TRP A 54 -9.75 -9.49 -7.46
N PHE A 55 -9.21 -8.86 -8.50
CA PHE A 55 -9.50 -9.22 -9.90
C PHE A 55 -8.27 -9.77 -10.63
N ASP A 56 -7.10 -9.15 -10.46
CA ASP A 56 -5.86 -9.53 -11.14
C ASP A 56 -4.65 -9.34 -10.18
N PRO A 57 -4.32 -10.37 -9.38
CA PRO A 57 -3.16 -10.34 -8.50
C PRO A 57 -1.83 -10.16 -9.23
N GLU A 58 -1.70 -10.64 -10.46
CA GLU A 58 -0.46 -10.49 -11.24
C GLU A 58 -0.23 -9.04 -11.65
N SER A 59 -1.30 -8.30 -11.95
CA SER A 59 -1.21 -6.86 -12.19
C SER A 59 -0.75 -6.09 -10.97
N VAL A 60 -1.06 -6.56 -9.75
CA VAL A 60 -0.53 -5.96 -8.52
C VAL A 60 0.98 -6.13 -8.43
N ALA A 61 1.48 -7.36 -8.61
CA ALA A 61 2.92 -7.64 -8.58
C ALA A 61 3.67 -6.79 -9.62
N TRP A 62 3.16 -6.76 -10.85
CA TRP A 62 3.73 -5.93 -11.91
C TRP A 62 3.73 -4.44 -11.55
N SER A 63 2.65 -3.93 -10.94
CA SER A 63 2.51 -2.52 -10.58
C SER A 63 3.47 -2.11 -9.46
N VAL A 64 3.71 -2.98 -8.49
CA VAL A 64 4.70 -2.76 -7.42
C VAL A 64 6.09 -2.58 -8.01
N GLU A 65 6.44 -3.37 -9.01
CA GLU A 65 7.77 -3.33 -9.63
C GLU A 65 7.96 -2.18 -10.64
N ASN A 66 6.91 -1.86 -11.40
CA ASN A 66 7.05 -1.04 -12.62
C ASN A 66 6.30 0.29 -12.58
N LEU A 67 5.37 0.47 -11.63
CA LEU A 67 4.48 1.62 -11.62
C LEU A 67 4.58 2.44 -10.33
N ILE A 68 4.66 1.80 -9.17
CA ILE A 68 4.59 2.49 -7.88
C ILE A 68 5.98 3.02 -7.49
N PRO A 69 6.15 4.35 -7.34
CA PRO A 69 7.40 4.92 -6.86
C PRO A 69 7.78 4.45 -5.46
N ALA A 70 9.09 4.28 -5.22
CA ALA A 70 9.61 3.76 -3.95
C ALA A 70 9.26 4.61 -2.72
N ASP A 71 9.18 5.94 -2.87
CA ASP A 71 8.75 6.85 -1.81
C ASP A 71 7.28 6.63 -1.42
N ILE A 72 6.41 6.41 -2.41
CA ILE A 72 5.00 6.08 -2.19
C ILE A 72 4.86 4.67 -1.58
N MET A 73 5.63 3.70 -2.06
CA MET A 73 5.60 2.34 -1.49
C MET A 73 6.02 2.33 -0.01
N ARG A 74 7.04 3.11 0.36
CA ARG A 74 7.44 3.29 1.76
C ARG A 74 6.32 3.87 2.61
N GLU A 75 5.59 4.84 2.07
CA GLU A 75 4.47 5.44 2.80
C GLU A 75 3.30 4.46 2.95
N ILE A 76 3.02 3.63 1.93
CA ILE A 76 2.06 2.53 2.04
C ILE A 76 2.48 1.55 3.14
N GLN A 77 3.77 1.20 3.23
CA GLN A 77 4.31 0.37 4.30
C GLN A 77 4.11 1.03 5.67
N ASN A 78 4.40 2.32 5.82
CA ASN A 78 4.17 3.05 7.07
C ASN A 78 2.69 2.99 7.52
N ILE A 79 1.76 3.25 6.60
CA ILE A 79 0.32 3.22 6.85
C ILE A 79 -0.13 1.80 7.28
N THR A 80 0.38 0.77 6.61
CA THR A 80 -0.04 -0.62 6.85
C THR A 80 0.64 -1.25 8.06
N SER A 81 1.91 -0.92 8.35
CA SER A 81 2.67 -1.44 9.49
C SER A 81 1.97 -1.20 10.81
N PHE A 82 1.41 -0.01 11.04
CA PHE A 82 0.67 0.28 12.27
C PHE A 82 -0.61 -0.56 12.41
N THR A 83 -1.32 -0.75 11.30
CA THR A 83 -2.54 -1.57 11.26
C THR A 83 -2.21 -3.05 11.49
N LEU A 84 -1.16 -3.55 10.85
CA LEU A 84 -0.68 -4.92 11.02
C LEU A 84 -0.20 -5.16 12.46
N TYR A 85 0.53 -4.21 13.03
CA TYR A 85 0.99 -4.28 14.42
C TYR A 85 -0.18 -4.41 15.40
N LYS A 86 -1.21 -3.57 15.26
CA LYS A 86 -2.45 -3.66 16.06
C LYS A 86 -3.18 -4.99 15.84
N HIS A 87 -3.27 -5.45 14.60
CA HIS A 87 -3.92 -6.71 14.27
C HIS A 87 -3.24 -7.91 14.94
N LEU A 88 -1.91 -7.93 14.94
CA LEU A 88 -1.14 -8.99 15.61
C LEU A 88 -1.30 -8.95 17.13
N ILE A 89 -1.32 -7.77 17.75
CA ILE A 89 -1.66 -7.66 19.18
C ILE A 89 -3.06 -8.24 19.43
N GLY A 90 -4.04 -7.92 18.57
CA GLY A 90 -5.39 -8.48 18.65
C GLY A 90 -5.45 -10.00 18.50
N LYS A 91 -4.49 -10.60 17.78
CA LYS A 91 -4.30 -12.05 17.66
C LYS A 91 -3.57 -12.69 18.85
N GLY A 92 -3.16 -11.90 19.85
CA GLY A 92 -2.49 -12.38 21.07
C GLY A 92 -0.97 -12.36 21.04
N PHE A 93 -0.35 -11.79 19.99
CA PHE A 93 1.10 -11.60 19.96
C PHE A 93 1.52 -10.44 20.89
N VAL A 94 2.60 -10.62 21.64
CA VAL A 94 3.04 -9.69 22.67
C VAL A 94 4.17 -8.77 22.16
N PRO A 95 3.97 -7.43 22.16
CA PRO A 95 5.02 -6.45 21.89
C PRO A 95 6.28 -6.65 22.73
N GLY A 96 7.45 -6.57 22.10
CA GLY A 96 8.75 -6.77 22.74
C GLY A 96 9.11 -8.22 23.03
N GLN A 97 8.17 -9.17 22.89
CA GLN A 97 8.41 -10.59 23.03
C GLN A 97 8.33 -11.31 21.70
N ASP A 98 7.19 -11.19 21.00
CA ASP A 98 6.91 -11.90 19.75
C ASP A 98 7.10 -11.01 18.52
N LEU A 99 6.92 -9.70 18.70
CA LEU A 99 7.03 -8.70 17.64
C LEU A 99 7.58 -7.36 18.16
N SER A 100 8.26 -6.63 17.29
CA SER A 100 8.77 -5.27 17.53
C SER A 100 8.72 -4.46 16.23
N VAL A 101 9.05 -3.17 16.29
CA VAL A 101 9.14 -2.29 15.12
C VAL A 101 10.50 -1.62 15.15
N ASP A 102 11.16 -1.57 13.99
CA ASP A 102 12.44 -0.87 13.85
C ASP A 102 12.26 0.65 13.68
N ALA A 103 13.38 1.39 13.61
CA ALA A 103 13.34 2.84 13.42
C ALA A 103 12.75 3.29 12.07
N ASN A 104 12.61 2.36 11.12
CA ASN A 104 12.06 2.62 9.79
C ASN A 104 10.57 2.27 9.69
N GLY A 105 9.93 1.86 10.80
CA GLY A 105 8.53 1.42 10.78
C GLY A 105 8.33 0.00 10.26
N SER A 106 9.41 -0.78 10.07
CA SER A 106 9.33 -2.17 9.64
C SER A 106 8.95 -3.06 10.81
N LEU A 107 7.91 -3.88 10.62
CA LEU A 107 7.51 -4.89 11.58
C LEU A 107 8.56 -6.02 11.62
N LEU A 108 9.07 -6.30 12.81
CA LEU A 108 9.95 -7.42 13.09
C LEU A 108 9.15 -8.48 13.86
N VAL A 109 9.17 -9.71 13.36
CA VAL A 109 8.48 -10.86 13.99
C VAL A 109 9.53 -11.90 14.33
N LYS A 110 9.53 -12.43 15.56
CA LYS A 110 10.44 -13.54 15.92
C LYS A 110 10.10 -14.80 15.12
N GLU A 111 11.11 -15.61 14.78
CA GLU A 111 10.95 -16.87 13.99
C GLU A 111 9.83 -17.79 14.50
N LYS A 112 9.64 -17.90 15.82
CA LYS A 112 8.55 -18.72 16.40
C LYS A 112 7.15 -18.17 16.12
N ALA A 113 7.01 -16.86 15.97
CA ALA A 113 5.76 -16.19 15.62
C ALA A 113 5.52 -16.20 14.10
N GLN A 114 6.57 -16.28 13.28
CA GLN A 114 6.49 -16.39 11.82
C GLN A 114 5.77 -17.67 11.34
N ALA A 115 5.84 -18.77 12.10
CA ALA A 115 5.16 -20.02 11.76
C ALA A 115 3.62 -19.97 11.91
N ILE A 116 3.07 -18.87 12.43
CA ILE A 116 1.66 -18.71 12.82
C ILE A 116 0.97 -17.56 12.05
N ILE A 117 1.74 -16.74 11.33
CA ILE A 117 1.25 -15.63 10.47
C ILE A 117 1.01 -16.15 9.06
#